data_AF-A0A7Y4X8L8-F1
#
_entry.id   AF-A0A7Y4X8L8-F1
#
_cell.length_a   1.000
_cell.length_b   1.000
_cell.length_c   1.000
_cell.angle_alpha   90.00
_cell.angle_beta   90.00
_cell.angle_gamma   90.00
#
_symmetry.space_group_name_H-M   'P 1'
#
loop_
_entity.id
_entity.type
_entity.pdbx_description
1 polymer ?
#
loop_
_entity_poly.entity_id
_entity_poly.type
_entity_poly.pdbx_seq_one_letter_code
_entity_poly.pdbx_strand_id
1 'polypeptide(L)'
;MPRATDIRIEEISFAYEDHLYRTPYMFGGRSVDRVTLLNVNCTVRTVDGRTARGFGSMTMGNQWAFPSSVMDYDTTLGAMKALAKRINKIINGYKEAGHPLDHFTALEPEFLKAAAEVSRELKLAAPIPKLCVLVTASAFDAAIHDAFGKVHRRSSWQTYSRDLLPRDLSYYLNAEFKGLYLDRFLLKRPVASIPLFHSVGASDPLLESDLKKRIGDGLPETLPDWIRFNGLTHFKIKLNGGDRAADIARILNIDRIVDENLSAAKQKQCKYLLDFNERCDNVAYLLEVLRRVKEAAPQGFARIQYIEQPT
;
A
#
# COMPACT_ATOMS: atom_id res chain seq x y z
N MET A 1 -17.40 -12.65 26.73
CA MET A 1 -18.54 -13.23 26.00
C MET A 1 -18.78 -12.40 24.75
N PRO A 2 -19.18 -13.02 23.62
CA PRO A 2 -19.55 -12.29 22.41
C PRO A 2 -20.73 -11.35 22.64
N ARG A 3 -20.69 -10.17 22.02
CA ARG A 3 -21.77 -9.18 22.03
C ARG A 3 -22.70 -9.37 20.84
N ALA A 4 -23.92 -8.86 20.95
CA ALA A 4 -24.90 -8.86 19.85
C ALA A 4 -24.34 -8.27 18.54
N THR A 5 -23.43 -7.31 18.64
CA THR A 5 -22.78 -6.63 17.51
C THR A 5 -21.64 -7.39 16.87
N ASP A 6 -21.08 -8.38 17.56
CA ASP A 6 -19.93 -9.14 17.07
C ASP A 6 -20.37 -10.09 15.93
N ILE A 7 -19.46 -10.43 15.03
CA ILE A 7 -19.75 -11.25 13.85
C ILE A 7 -19.05 -12.60 13.88
N ARG A 8 -19.70 -13.61 13.29
CA ARG A 8 -19.08 -14.86 12.83
C ARG A 8 -18.88 -14.79 11.32
N ILE A 9 -17.82 -15.44 10.84
CA ILE A 9 -17.56 -15.60 9.42
C ILE A 9 -18.29 -16.86 8.95
N GLU A 10 -19.29 -16.67 8.09
CA GLU A 10 -20.11 -17.77 7.56
C GLU A 10 -19.42 -18.44 6.37
N GLU A 11 -18.90 -17.62 5.47
CA GLU A 11 -18.27 -18.06 4.24
C GLU A 11 -17.21 -17.04 3.81
N ILE A 12 -16.08 -17.53 3.31
CA ILE A 12 -15.12 -16.71 2.59
C ILE A 12 -14.64 -17.45 1.33
N SER A 13 -14.55 -16.71 0.23
CA SER A 13 -14.08 -17.22 -1.06
C SER A 13 -13.22 -16.19 -1.75
N PHE A 14 -12.37 -16.61 -2.68
CA PHE A 14 -11.48 -15.70 -3.37
C PHE A 14 -11.27 -16.09 -4.84
N ALA A 15 -10.85 -15.11 -5.62
CA ALA A 15 -10.45 -15.25 -7.01
C ALA A 15 -9.19 -14.42 -7.27
N TYR A 16 -8.50 -14.73 -8.37
CA TYR A 16 -7.38 -13.94 -8.85
C TYR A 16 -7.76 -13.20 -10.12
N GLU A 17 -7.18 -12.03 -10.30
CA GLU A 17 -7.25 -11.26 -11.53
C GLU A 17 -5.84 -10.82 -11.92
N ASP A 18 -5.44 -11.10 -13.16
CA ASP A 18 -4.09 -10.82 -13.64
C ASP A 18 -4.14 -9.68 -14.67
N HIS A 19 -3.27 -8.69 -14.49
CA HIS A 19 -3.15 -7.53 -15.39
C HIS A 19 -1.71 -7.36 -15.84
N LEU A 20 -1.56 -6.90 -17.09
CA LEU A 20 -0.30 -6.32 -17.57
C LEU A 20 -0.36 -4.81 -17.35
N TYR A 21 0.75 -4.24 -16.89
CA TYR A 21 0.88 -2.79 -16.86
C TYR A 21 1.07 -2.24 -18.27
N ARG A 22 0.54 -1.03 -18.48
CA ARG A 22 0.73 -0.28 -19.73
C ARG A 22 2.22 -0.08 -20.04
N THR A 23 3.00 0.24 -19.00
CA THR A 23 4.45 0.33 -19.03
C THR A 23 5.04 -0.37 -17.81
N PRO A 24 6.23 -0.99 -17.91
CA PRO A 24 6.91 -1.50 -16.74
C PRO A 24 7.17 -0.38 -15.72
N TYR A 25 6.91 -0.67 -14.45
CA TYR A 25 7.09 0.26 -13.35
C TYR A 25 8.21 -0.21 -12.42
N MET A 26 9.08 0.71 -12.00
CA MET A 26 10.13 0.42 -11.03
C MET A 26 9.60 0.51 -9.60
N PHE A 27 9.54 -0.62 -8.92
CA PHE A 27 9.08 -0.73 -7.53
C PHE A 27 10.11 -1.49 -6.68
N GLY A 28 10.60 -0.86 -5.61
CA GLY A 28 11.60 -1.48 -4.73
C GLY A 28 12.89 -1.91 -5.46
N GLY A 29 13.32 -1.12 -6.45
CA GLY A 29 14.51 -1.42 -7.26
C GLY A 29 14.31 -2.50 -8.33
N ARG A 30 13.09 -3.00 -8.55
CA ARG A 30 12.76 -4.02 -9.55
C ARG A 30 11.79 -3.50 -10.58
N SER A 31 11.98 -3.87 -11.83
CA SER A 31 11.01 -3.62 -12.90
C SER A 31 9.88 -4.64 -12.81
N VAL A 32 8.64 -4.16 -12.80
CA VAL A 32 7.43 -4.98 -12.76
C VAL A 32 6.56 -4.60 -13.95
N ASP A 33 6.15 -5.58 -14.76
CA ASP A 33 5.33 -5.39 -15.97
C ASP A 33 3.90 -5.92 -15.80
N ARG A 34 3.59 -6.54 -14.67
CA ARG A 34 2.33 -7.23 -14.41
C ARG A 34 1.99 -7.25 -12.92
N VAL A 35 0.72 -7.50 -12.62
CA VAL A 35 0.24 -7.63 -11.25
C VAL A 35 -0.87 -8.69 -11.18
N THR A 36 -0.86 -9.47 -10.10
CA THR A 36 -1.99 -10.31 -9.71
C THR A 36 -2.72 -9.65 -8.55
N LEU A 37 -4.02 -9.45 -8.69
CA LEU A 37 -4.93 -9.09 -7.61
C LEU A 37 -5.49 -10.35 -6.95
N LEU A 38 -5.63 -10.31 -5.63
CA LEU A 38 -6.40 -11.26 -4.84
C LEU A 38 -7.70 -10.59 -4.42
N ASN A 39 -8.81 -11.07 -4.98
CA ASN A 39 -10.16 -10.58 -4.74
C ASN A 39 -10.87 -11.55 -3.79
N VAL A 40 -11.38 -11.08 -2.66
CA VAL A 40 -12.00 -11.89 -1.60
C VAL A 40 -13.42 -11.43 -1.35
N ASN A 41 -14.36 -12.38 -1.31
CA ASN A 41 -15.74 -12.16 -0.89
C ASN A 41 -15.96 -12.84 0.48
N CYS A 42 -16.62 -12.14 1.39
CA CYS A 42 -16.90 -12.64 2.74
C CYS A 42 -18.38 -12.46 3.08
N THR A 43 -19.02 -13.49 3.62
CA THR A 43 -20.34 -13.39 4.26
C THR A 43 -20.17 -13.49 5.76
N VAL A 44 -20.76 -12.56 6.50
CA VAL A 44 -20.74 -12.55 7.97
C VAL A 44 -22.15 -12.56 8.53
N ARG A 45 -22.27 -13.05 9.76
CA ARG A 45 -23.51 -12.97 10.55
C ARG A 45 -23.21 -12.42 11.93
N THR A 46 -23.98 -11.43 12.37
CA THR A 46 -23.92 -10.94 13.75
C THR A 46 -24.52 -11.94 14.74
N VAL A 47 -24.15 -11.85 16.02
CA VAL A 47 -24.76 -12.68 17.07
C VAL A 47 -26.29 -12.50 17.13
N ASP A 48 -26.81 -11.30 16.81
CA ASP A 48 -28.25 -11.03 16.71
C ASP A 48 -28.92 -11.47 15.39
N GLY A 49 -28.17 -12.13 14.49
CA GLY A 49 -28.72 -12.85 13.33
C GLY A 49 -28.71 -12.10 12.00
N ARG A 50 -28.35 -10.81 11.97
CA ARG A 50 -28.21 -10.03 10.72
C ARG A 50 -27.04 -10.54 9.88
N THR A 51 -27.14 -10.42 8.56
CA THR A 51 -26.10 -10.84 7.63
C THR A 51 -25.69 -9.73 6.68
N ALA A 52 -24.44 -9.77 6.22
CA ALA A 52 -23.96 -8.91 5.15
C ALA A 52 -22.83 -9.58 4.37
N ARG A 53 -22.60 -9.07 3.15
CA ARG A 53 -21.49 -9.47 2.30
C ARG A 53 -20.47 -8.34 2.17
N GLY A 54 -19.22 -8.66 2.39
CA GLY A 54 -18.08 -7.76 2.18
C GLY A 54 -17.18 -8.23 1.05
N PHE A 55 -16.37 -7.30 0.57
CA PHE A 55 -15.40 -7.49 -0.49
C PHE A 55 -14.07 -6.83 -0.12
N GLY A 56 -12.97 -7.51 -0.44
CA GLY A 56 -11.61 -7.00 -0.29
C GLY A 56 -10.79 -7.33 -1.52
N SER A 57 -9.91 -6.41 -1.92
CA SER A 57 -9.01 -6.60 -3.06
C SER A 57 -7.66 -5.99 -2.74
N MET A 58 -6.59 -6.75 -2.97
CA MET A 58 -5.21 -6.28 -2.82
C MET A 58 -4.30 -6.91 -3.87
N THR A 59 -3.27 -6.18 -4.28
CA THR A 59 -2.19 -6.74 -5.10
C THR A 59 -1.43 -7.78 -4.28
N MET A 60 -1.01 -8.87 -4.93
CA MET A 60 -0.16 -9.87 -4.28
C MET A 60 1.24 -9.33 -4.00
N GLY A 61 1.74 -8.40 -4.83
CA GLY A 61 2.96 -7.63 -4.52
C GLY A 61 4.21 -8.48 -4.23
N ASN A 62 4.32 -9.69 -4.81
CA ASN A 62 5.34 -10.68 -4.46
C ASN A 62 6.78 -10.17 -4.61
N GLN A 63 7.06 -9.33 -5.62
CA GLN A 63 8.40 -8.75 -5.82
C GLN A 63 8.87 -7.85 -4.67
N TRP A 64 7.93 -7.27 -3.91
CA TRP A 64 8.22 -6.40 -2.76
C TRP A 64 8.02 -7.12 -1.42
N ALA A 65 6.93 -7.88 -1.28
CA ALA A 65 6.60 -8.54 -0.03
C ALA A 65 7.40 -9.83 0.20
N PHE A 66 7.90 -10.45 -0.88
CA PHE A 66 8.72 -11.66 -0.87
C PHE A 66 9.94 -11.50 -1.81
N PRO A 67 10.84 -10.54 -1.53
CA PRO A 67 11.97 -10.27 -2.39
C PRO A 67 12.96 -11.45 -2.36
N SER A 68 13.46 -11.85 -3.53
CA SER A 68 14.45 -12.93 -3.65
C SER A 68 15.42 -12.68 -4.82
N SER A 69 16.67 -13.07 -4.64
CA SER A 69 17.69 -13.12 -5.71
C SER A 69 17.84 -14.51 -6.34
N VAL A 70 17.22 -15.53 -5.73
CA VAL A 70 17.36 -16.95 -6.12
C VAL A 70 16.05 -17.62 -6.54
N MET A 71 14.91 -17.01 -6.21
CA MET A 71 13.58 -17.44 -6.65
C MET A 71 13.04 -16.41 -7.63
N ASP A 72 12.44 -16.90 -8.71
CA ASP A 72 11.85 -16.06 -9.73
C ASP A 72 10.46 -15.53 -9.31
N TYR A 73 9.87 -14.71 -10.20
CA TYR A 73 8.55 -14.13 -10.01
C TYR A 73 7.48 -15.20 -9.78
N ASP A 74 7.45 -16.24 -10.62
CA ASP A 74 6.41 -17.26 -10.58
C ASP A 74 6.52 -18.15 -9.34
N THR A 75 7.73 -18.43 -8.86
CA THR A 75 7.96 -19.17 -7.62
C THR A 75 7.40 -18.42 -6.41
N THR A 76 7.75 -17.13 -6.28
CA THR A 76 7.29 -16.31 -5.14
C THR A 76 5.79 -16.04 -5.21
N LEU A 77 5.24 -15.75 -6.39
CA LEU A 77 3.79 -15.60 -6.60
C LEU A 77 3.04 -16.91 -6.32
N GLY A 78 3.56 -18.05 -6.78
CA GLY A 78 3.01 -19.37 -6.54
C GLY A 78 2.94 -19.71 -5.05
N ALA A 79 3.97 -19.37 -4.29
CA ALA A 79 4.00 -19.52 -2.84
C ALA A 79 2.91 -18.67 -2.16
N MET A 80 2.72 -17.41 -2.58
CA MET A 80 1.66 -16.55 -2.06
C MET A 80 0.26 -17.08 -2.42
N LYS A 81 0.06 -17.58 -3.65
CA LYS A 81 -1.21 -18.20 -4.07
C LYS A 81 -1.52 -19.48 -3.27
N ALA A 82 -0.50 -20.26 -2.94
CA ALA A 82 -0.62 -21.43 -2.06
C ALA A 82 -0.98 -21.02 -0.62
N LEU A 83 -0.34 -19.97 -0.10
CA LEU A 83 -0.66 -19.42 1.21
C LEU A 83 -2.09 -18.86 1.28
N ALA A 84 -2.54 -18.13 0.25
CA ALA A 84 -3.92 -17.63 0.18
C ALA A 84 -4.96 -18.76 0.26
N LYS A 85 -4.71 -19.91 -0.38
CA LYS A 85 -5.56 -21.11 -0.24
C LYS A 85 -5.61 -21.62 1.21
N ARG A 86 -4.47 -21.63 1.91
CA ARG A 86 -4.40 -22.04 3.32
C ARG A 86 -5.13 -21.06 4.23
N ILE A 87 -4.90 -19.75 4.05
CA ILE A 87 -5.59 -18.68 4.78
C ILE A 87 -7.11 -18.80 4.59
N ASN A 88 -7.59 -18.97 3.36
CA ASN A 88 -9.01 -19.17 3.08
C ASN A 88 -9.61 -20.35 3.86
N LYS A 89 -8.90 -21.48 3.94
CA LYS A 89 -9.33 -22.66 4.70
C LYS A 89 -9.37 -22.39 6.20
N ILE A 90 -8.34 -21.73 6.73
CA ILE A 90 -8.25 -21.36 8.14
C ILE A 90 -9.42 -20.46 8.53
N ILE A 91 -9.69 -19.42 7.75
CA ILE A 91 -10.79 -18.48 8.03
C ILE A 91 -12.16 -19.17 7.95
N ASN A 92 -12.42 -19.99 6.91
CA ASN A 92 -13.68 -20.75 6.83
C ASN A 92 -13.87 -21.75 7.98
N GLY A 93 -12.77 -22.23 8.57
CA GLY A 93 -12.78 -23.13 9.73
C GLY A 93 -12.99 -22.41 11.07
N TYR A 94 -12.83 -21.09 11.12
CA TYR A 94 -12.93 -20.30 12.34
C TYR A 94 -14.39 -19.95 12.65
N LYS A 95 -14.86 -20.29 13.87
CA LYS A 95 -16.29 -20.19 14.26
C LYS A 95 -16.59 -19.24 15.41
N GLU A 96 -15.55 -18.60 15.97
CA GLU A 96 -15.74 -17.64 17.04
C GLU A 96 -16.41 -16.36 16.53
N ALA A 97 -17.14 -15.71 17.43
CA ALA A 97 -17.73 -14.41 17.19
C ALA A 97 -16.84 -13.31 17.78
N GLY A 98 -16.63 -12.22 17.04
CA GLY A 98 -15.75 -11.13 17.47
C GLY A 98 -15.83 -9.91 16.57
N HIS A 99 -15.12 -8.86 16.97
CA HIS A 99 -14.82 -7.75 16.08
C HIS A 99 -13.76 -8.20 15.05
N PRO A 100 -13.74 -7.66 13.82
CA PRO A 100 -12.71 -7.99 12.82
C PRO A 100 -11.26 -7.96 13.34
N LEU A 101 -10.88 -6.95 14.14
CA LEU A 101 -9.56 -6.88 14.80
C LEU A 101 -9.27 -8.08 15.73
N ASP A 102 -10.29 -8.59 16.42
CA ASP A 102 -10.15 -9.76 17.29
C ASP A 102 -9.94 -11.02 16.46
N HIS A 103 -10.66 -11.15 15.35
CA HIS A 103 -10.49 -12.23 14.38
C HIS A 103 -9.05 -12.25 13.86
N PHE A 104 -8.55 -11.10 13.39
CA PHE A 104 -7.18 -11.03 12.88
C PHE A 104 -6.14 -11.38 13.95
N THR A 105 -6.29 -10.85 15.17
CA THR A 105 -5.38 -11.12 16.29
C THR A 105 -5.36 -12.61 16.65
N ALA A 106 -6.51 -13.29 16.61
CA ALA A 106 -6.60 -14.72 16.85
C ALA A 106 -6.02 -15.56 15.71
N LEU A 107 -6.14 -15.09 14.46
CA LEU A 107 -5.82 -15.86 13.26
C LEU A 107 -4.39 -15.65 12.75
N GLU A 108 -3.74 -14.52 13.04
CA GLU A 108 -2.37 -14.22 12.59
C GLU A 108 -1.37 -15.35 12.93
N PRO A 109 -1.35 -15.93 14.15
CA PRO A 109 -0.45 -17.04 14.45
C PRO A 109 -0.66 -18.27 13.55
N GLU A 110 -1.91 -18.56 13.17
CA GLU A 110 -2.24 -19.68 12.28
C GLU A 110 -1.82 -19.41 10.84
N PHE A 111 -1.90 -18.15 10.38
CA PHE A 111 -1.39 -17.75 9.07
C PHE A 111 0.14 -17.89 8.99
N LEU A 112 0.85 -17.54 10.07
CA LEU A 112 2.31 -17.71 10.16
C LEU A 112 2.72 -19.19 10.15
N LYS A 113 1.98 -20.05 10.88
CA LYS A 113 2.18 -21.51 10.82
C LYS A 113 1.97 -22.06 9.41
N ALA A 114 0.89 -21.65 8.75
CA ALA A 114 0.60 -22.07 7.38
C ALA A 114 1.69 -21.61 6.39
N ALA A 115 2.25 -20.41 6.57
CA ALA A 115 3.35 -19.93 5.75
C ALA A 115 4.62 -20.78 5.92
N ALA A 116 4.93 -21.19 7.15
CA ALA A 116 6.05 -22.10 7.42
C ALA A 116 5.82 -23.49 6.78
N GLU A 117 4.59 -24.01 6.84
CA GLU A 117 4.20 -25.25 6.18
C GLU A 117 4.35 -25.17 4.66
N VAL A 118 3.78 -24.14 4.03
CA VAL A 118 3.88 -23.91 2.58
C VAL A 118 5.34 -23.79 2.15
N SER A 119 6.16 -23.09 2.93
CA SER A 119 7.59 -22.95 2.63
C SER A 119 8.31 -24.30 2.55
N ARG A 120 7.99 -25.23 3.48
CA ARG A 120 8.54 -26.59 3.48
C ARG A 120 7.98 -27.46 2.36
N GLU A 121 6.66 -27.43 2.17
CA GLU A 121 5.96 -28.24 1.15
C GLU A 121 6.45 -27.91 -0.26
N LEU A 122 6.63 -26.62 -0.56
CA LEU A 122 7.11 -26.14 -1.85
C LEU A 122 8.64 -26.14 -1.97
N LYS A 123 9.37 -26.56 -0.92
CA LYS A 123 10.84 -26.57 -0.86
C LYS A 123 11.46 -25.23 -1.27
N LEU A 124 10.89 -24.13 -0.77
CA LEU A 124 11.34 -22.79 -1.12
C LEU A 124 12.78 -22.57 -0.65
N ALA A 125 13.57 -21.85 -1.45
CA ALA A 125 14.95 -21.52 -1.11
C ALA A 125 15.07 -20.59 0.11
N ALA A 126 14.01 -19.84 0.41
CA ALA A 126 13.87 -19.03 1.62
C ALA A 126 12.41 -19.13 2.13
N PRO A 127 12.19 -19.02 3.45
CA PRO A 127 10.83 -19.06 3.99
C PRO A 127 10.01 -17.85 3.54
N ILE A 128 8.69 -18.01 3.46
CA ILE A 128 7.76 -16.90 3.25
C ILE A 128 7.94 -15.88 4.39
N PRO A 129 8.31 -14.61 4.10
CA PRO A 129 8.51 -13.60 5.12
C PRO A 129 7.21 -13.23 5.83
N LYS A 130 7.29 -12.77 7.09
CA LYS A 130 6.10 -12.30 7.83
C LYS A 130 5.33 -11.22 7.05
N LEU A 131 6.03 -10.26 6.43
CA LEU A 131 5.40 -9.24 5.58
C LEU A 131 4.57 -9.86 4.46
N CYS A 132 5.09 -10.87 3.77
CA CYS A 132 4.38 -11.61 2.72
C CYS A 132 3.10 -12.28 3.25
N VAL A 133 3.13 -12.81 4.49
CA VAL A 133 1.93 -13.38 5.13
C VAL A 133 0.87 -12.30 5.35
N LEU A 134 1.26 -11.16 5.90
CA LEU A 134 0.36 -10.03 6.16
C LEU A 134 -0.24 -9.47 4.86
N VAL A 135 0.58 -9.32 3.81
CA VAL A 135 0.11 -8.90 2.48
C VAL A 135 -0.88 -9.89 1.90
N THR A 136 -0.59 -11.20 1.98
CA THR A 136 -1.53 -12.23 1.49
C THR A 136 -2.85 -12.23 2.27
N ALA A 137 -2.79 -12.02 3.58
CA ALA A 137 -3.97 -11.98 4.45
C ALA A 137 -4.82 -10.71 4.27
N SER A 138 -4.22 -9.61 3.81
CA SER A 138 -4.85 -8.27 3.80
C SER A 138 -6.16 -8.19 3.01
N ALA A 139 -6.28 -8.89 1.87
CA ALA A 139 -7.53 -8.91 1.10
C ALA A 139 -8.67 -9.62 1.87
N PHE A 140 -8.33 -10.67 2.64
CA PHE A 140 -9.30 -11.37 3.49
C PHE A 140 -9.75 -10.48 4.65
N ASP A 141 -8.80 -9.82 5.31
CA ASP A 141 -9.08 -8.90 6.41
C ASP A 141 -9.96 -7.73 5.94
N ALA A 142 -9.62 -7.11 4.79
CA ALA A 142 -10.42 -6.06 4.18
C ALA A 142 -11.86 -6.52 3.89
N ALA A 143 -12.07 -7.73 3.36
CA ALA A 143 -13.40 -8.26 3.10
C ALA A 143 -14.22 -8.47 4.37
N ILE A 144 -13.60 -8.93 5.46
CA ILE A 144 -14.25 -9.10 6.77
C ILE A 144 -14.63 -7.74 7.36
N HIS A 145 -13.72 -6.76 7.30
CA HIS A 145 -13.97 -5.40 7.76
C HIS A 145 -15.08 -4.69 6.96
N ASP A 146 -15.11 -4.86 5.64
CA ASP A 146 -16.18 -4.33 4.78
C ASP A 146 -17.54 -4.99 5.10
N ALA A 147 -17.58 -6.31 5.30
CA ALA A 147 -18.79 -7.03 5.70
C ALA A 147 -19.31 -6.53 7.06
N PHE A 148 -18.40 -6.29 8.01
CA PHE A 148 -18.72 -5.76 9.33
C PHE A 148 -19.28 -4.33 9.27
N GLY A 149 -18.68 -3.45 8.46
CA GLY A 149 -19.23 -2.13 8.18
C GLY A 149 -20.66 -2.21 7.65
N LYS A 150 -20.86 -3.02 6.60
CA LYS A 150 -22.16 -3.17 5.94
C LYS A 150 -23.24 -3.73 6.85
N VAL A 151 -22.96 -4.74 7.68
CA VAL A 151 -23.98 -5.32 8.59
C VAL A 151 -24.44 -4.32 9.66
N HIS A 152 -23.58 -3.36 10.01
CA HIS A 152 -23.88 -2.26 10.93
C HIS A 152 -24.28 -0.95 10.24
N ARG A 153 -24.39 -0.95 8.90
CA ARG A 153 -24.69 0.24 8.08
C ARG A 153 -23.75 1.41 8.36
N ARG A 154 -22.45 1.11 8.48
CA ARG A 154 -21.35 2.05 8.74
C ARG A 154 -20.22 1.80 7.75
N SER A 155 -19.38 2.80 7.52
CA SER A 155 -18.08 2.53 6.89
C SER A 155 -17.20 1.75 7.87
N SER A 156 -16.23 0.96 7.38
CA SER A 156 -15.32 0.22 8.25
C SER A 156 -14.56 1.12 9.24
N TRP A 157 -14.29 2.37 8.87
CA TRP A 157 -13.68 3.36 9.78
C TRP A 157 -14.57 3.71 10.97
N GLN A 158 -15.88 3.79 10.75
CA GLN A 158 -16.85 4.09 11.80
C GLN A 158 -17.10 2.89 12.74
N THR A 159 -16.62 1.70 12.39
CA THR A 159 -16.77 0.52 13.26
C THR A 159 -15.69 0.40 14.33
N TYR A 160 -14.67 1.26 14.30
CA TYR A 160 -13.63 1.33 15.33
C TYR A 160 -14.00 2.22 16.54
N SER A 161 -15.27 2.60 16.63
CA SER A 161 -15.84 3.36 17.73
C SER A 161 -16.20 2.46 18.90
N ARG A 162 -16.19 3.02 20.11
CA ARG A 162 -16.35 2.28 21.37
C ARG A 162 -17.59 1.38 21.45
N ASP A 163 -18.68 1.73 20.77
CA ASP A 163 -19.89 0.92 20.76
C ASP A 163 -19.70 -0.40 20.00
N LEU A 164 -18.84 -0.41 18.98
CA LEU A 164 -18.52 -1.61 18.19
C LEU A 164 -17.13 -2.20 18.51
N LEU A 165 -16.23 -1.46 19.14
CA LEU A 165 -14.90 -1.88 19.58
C LEU A 165 -14.65 -1.41 21.03
N PRO A 166 -15.05 -2.18 22.04
CA PRO A 166 -15.06 -1.74 23.44
C PRO A 166 -13.69 -1.88 24.10
N ARG A 167 -12.79 -2.67 23.50
CA ARG A 167 -11.42 -2.84 23.97
C ARG A 167 -10.60 -1.62 23.58
N ASP A 168 -9.80 -1.14 24.52
CA ASP A 168 -8.85 -0.08 24.23
C ASP A 168 -7.62 -0.64 23.47
N LEU A 169 -6.76 0.26 23.02
CA LEU A 169 -5.57 -0.10 22.25
C LEU A 169 -4.53 -0.90 23.07
N SER A 170 -4.59 -0.90 24.40
CA SER A 170 -3.65 -1.68 25.21
C SER A 170 -3.88 -3.18 25.09
N TYR A 171 -5.09 -3.60 24.72
CA TYR A 171 -5.39 -4.99 24.43
C TYR A 171 -4.67 -5.50 23.17
N TYR A 172 -4.52 -4.65 22.15
CA TYR A 172 -3.93 -5.02 20.85
C TYR A 172 -2.43 -4.68 20.76
N LEU A 173 -1.97 -3.72 21.56
CA LEU A 173 -0.60 -3.21 21.54
C LEU A 173 0.10 -3.51 22.88
N ASN A 174 0.19 -2.51 23.77
CA ASN A 174 0.84 -2.63 25.06
C ASN A 174 0.25 -1.64 26.09
N ALA A 175 0.74 -1.69 27.34
CA ALA A 175 0.20 -0.91 28.46
C ALA A 175 0.27 0.63 28.28
N GLU A 176 1.13 1.16 27.42
CA GLU A 176 1.23 2.60 27.16
C GLU A 176 -0.03 3.16 26.48
N PHE A 177 -0.81 2.28 25.83
CA PHE A 177 -2.02 2.65 25.11
C PHE A 177 -3.31 2.49 25.94
N LYS A 178 -3.19 2.30 27.26
CA LYS A 178 -4.34 2.10 28.13
C LYS A 178 -5.29 3.30 28.10
N GLY A 179 -6.58 3.03 27.91
CA GLY A 179 -7.62 4.05 27.79
C GLY A 179 -7.65 4.81 26.47
N LEU A 180 -6.75 4.51 25.52
CA LEU A 180 -6.78 5.06 24.16
C LEU A 180 -7.63 4.17 23.26
N TYR A 181 -8.49 4.80 22.45
CA TYR A 181 -9.42 4.11 21.55
C TYR A 181 -9.20 4.62 20.13
N LEU A 182 -9.35 3.73 19.15
CA LEU A 182 -9.08 4.04 17.73
C LEU A 182 -9.90 5.23 17.23
N ASP A 183 -11.16 5.35 17.64
CA ASP A 183 -12.03 6.47 17.25
C ASP A 183 -11.52 7.86 17.63
N ARG A 184 -10.56 7.98 18.55
CA ARG A 184 -9.87 9.25 18.87
C ARG A 184 -8.96 9.73 17.76
N PHE A 185 -8.48 8.82 16.92
CA PHE A 185 -7.49 9.08 15.86
C PHE A 185 -8.09 9.02 14.46
N LEU A 186 -9.42 8.87 14.36
CA LEU A 186 -10.12 8.71 13.11
C LEU A 186 -11.07 9.88 12.85
N LEU A 187 -11.14 10.30 11.60
CA LEU A 187 -12.15 11.26 11.16
C LEU A 187 -13.53 10.61 11.20
N LYS A 188 -14.48 11.25 11.89
CA LYS A 188 -15.88 10.77 11.97
C LYS A 188 -16.61 10.84 10.63
N ARG A 189 -16.17 11.75 9.76
CA ARG A 189 -16.71 11.98 8.41
C ARG A 189 -15.54 12.05 7.43
N PRO A 190 -15.67 11.45 6.23
CA PRO A 190 -14.64 11.58 5.21
C PRO A 190 -14.48 13.04 4.79
N VAL A 191 -13.27 13.40 4.35
CA VAL A 191 -13.02 14.68 3.68
C VAL A 191 -13.44 14.58 2.21
N ALA A 192 -13.95 15.67 1.64
CA ALA A 192 -14.42 15.68 0.25
C ALA A 192 -13.29 15.60 -0.78
N SER A 193 -12.07 15.98 -0.41
CA SER A 193 -10.91 16.01 -1.30
C SER A 193 -9.61 15.74 -0.54
N ILE A 194 -8.71 14.97 -1.15
CA ILE A 194 -7.33 14.78 -0.71
C ILE A 194 -6.37 15.01 -1.89
N PRO A 195 -5.18 15.56 -1.66
CA PRO A 195 -4.17 15.64 -2.72
C PRO A 195 -3.66 14.25 -3.08
N LEU A 196 -3.53 13.98 -4.38
CA LEU A 196 -2.90 12.76 -4.90
C LEU A 196 -1.49 13.09 -5.37
N PHE A 197 -0.49 12.40 -4.82
CA PHE A 197 0.88 12.51 -5.30
C PHE A 197 1.09 11.59 -6.51
N HIS A 198 1.43 12.18 -7.65
CA HIS A 198 1.87 11.42 -8.81
C HIS A 198 3.31 10.93 -8.57
N SER A 199 3.51 9.62 -8.60
CA SER A 199 4.84 9.02 -8.41
C SER A 199 5.64 9.12 -9.70
N VAL A 200 6.68 9.95 -9.70
CA VAL A 200 7.67 10.06 -10.77
C VAL A 200 8.75 9.00 -10.52
N GLY A 201 8.53 7.81 -11.07
CA GLY A 201 9.39 6.64 -10.97
C GLY A 201 10.77 6.88 -11.55
N ALA A 202 11.78 6.17 -11.02
CA ALA A 202 13.18 6.36 -11.42
C ALA A 202 13.43 6.16 -12.93
N SER A 203 12.63 5.31 -13.57
CA SER A 203 12.65 5.00 -15.01
C SER A 203 11.65 5.79 -15.85
N ASP A 204 10.82 6.63 -15.22
CA ASP A 204 9.73 7.29 -15.93
C ASP A 204 10.30 8.40 -16.84
N PRO A 205 9.84 8.49 -18.10
CA PRO A 205 10.24 9.55 -19.01
C PRO A 205 9.85 10.93 -18.47
N LEU A 206 10.84 11.81 -18.27
CA LEU A 206 10.58 13.18 -17.90
C LEU A 206 10.24 14.01 -19.13
N LEU A 207 10.94 13.79 -20.24
CA LEU A 207 10.78 14.50 -21.51
C LEU A 207 10.70 13.53 -22.69
N GLU A 208 10.36 14.04 -23.88
CA GLU A 208 10.29 13.23 -25.10
C GLU A 208 11.63 12.57 -25.45
N SER A 209 12.74 13.21 -25.12
CA SER A 209 14.10 12.66 -25.31
C SER A 209 14.35 11.38 -24.52
N ASP A 210 13.58 11.14 -23.45
CA ASP A 210 13.71 9.95 -22.61
C ASP A 210 12.92 8.76 -23.19
N LEU A 211 12.05 9.01 -24.18
CA LEU A 211 11.26 7.97 -24.83
C LEU A 211 12.10 7.20 -25.84
N LYS A 212 12.24 5.89 -25.62
CA LYS A 212 12.83 4.99 -26.63
C LYS A 212 11.92 4.79 -27.83
N LYS A 213 10.62 4.65 -27.57
CA LYS A 213 9.56 4.47 -28.55
C LYS A 213 8.25 4.90 -27.92
N ARG A 214 7.44 5.67 -28.66
CA ARG A 214 6.07 6.01 -28.23
C ARG A 214 5.16 4.79 -28.24
N ILE A 215 4.30 4.70 -27.23
CA ILE A 215 3.23 3.71 -27.14
C ILE A 215 2.10 4.09 -28.10
N GLY A 216 1.71 5.38 -28.12
CA GLY A 216 0.73 5.90 -29.08
C GLY A 216 -0.71 5.42 -28.87
N ASP A 217 -1.09 5.08 -27.63
CA ASP A 217 -2.44 4.63 -27.27
C ASP A 217 -3.38 5.78 -26.80
N GLY A 218 -2.95 7.03 -26.97
CA GLY A 218 -3.71 8.23 -26.60
C GLY A 218 -3.57 8.65 -25.14
N LEU A 219 -2.81 7.93 -24.31
CA LEU A 219 -2.50 8.31 -22.93
C LEU A 219 -1.15 9.03 -22.83
N PRO A 220 -0.95 9.92 -21.83
CA PRO A 220 0.31 10.60 -21.60
C PRO A 220 1.53 9.67 -21.48
N GLU A 221 2.69 10.13 -21.93
CA GLU A 221 3.94 9.33 -21.91
C GLU A 221 5.12 10.07 -21.24
N THR A 222 5.01 11.39 -21.05
CA THR A 222 6.03 12.23 -20.39
C THR A 222 5.45 12.96 -19.18
N LEU A 223 6.32 13.41 -18.28
CA LEU A 223 5.89 14.20 -17.12
C LEU A 223 5.06 15.46 -17.51
N PRO A 224 5.46 16.30 -18.48
CA PRO A 224 4.64 17.40 -18.97
C PRO A 224 3.24 16.97 -19.45
N ASP A 225 3.14 15.84 -20.16
CA ASP A 225 1.85 15.33 -20.64
C ASP A 225 0.95 14.94 -19.47
N TRP A 226 1.50 14.23 -18.47
CA TRP A 226 0.76 13.85 -17.26
C TRP A 226 0.31 15.08 -16.46
N ILE A 227 1.16 16.10 -16.33
CA ILE A 227 0.81 17.36 -15.65
C ILE A 227 -0.40 18.01 -16.30
N ARG A 228 -0.41 18.12 -17.64
CA ARG A 228 -1.50 18.75 -18.38
C ARG A 228 -2.77 17.89 -18.37
N PHE A 229 -2.63 16.59 -18.55
CA PHE A 229 -3.77 15.67 -18.68
C PHE A 229 -4.52 15.50 -17.34
N ASN A 230 -3.81 15.38 -16.22
CA ASN A 230 -4.41 15.16 -14.90
C ASN A 230 -4.48 16.41 -14.01
N GLY A 231 -3.90 17.54 -14.42
CA GLY A 231 -3.82 18.73 -13.58
C GLY A 231 -2.98 18.51 -12.32
N LEU A 232 -1.84 17.83 -12.46
CA LEU A 232 -1.04 17.38 -11.32
C LEU A 232 -0.44 18.54 -10.54
N THR A 233 -0.55 18.50 -9.22
CA THR A 233 -0.01 19.51 -8.29
C THR A 233 0.92 18.93 -7.23
N HIS A 234 0.95 17.62 -7.07
CA HIS A 234 1.71 16.95 -6.03
C HIS A 234 2.52 15.82 -6.67
N PHE A 235 3.83 15.78 -6.40
CA PHE A 235 4.76 14.87 -7.07
C PHE A 235 5.61 14.14 -6.03
N LYS A 236 5.62 12.81 -6.13
CA LYS A 236 6.51 11.94 -5.39
C LYS A 236 7.71 11.63 -6.28
N ILE A 237 8.88 12.16 -5.93
CA ILE A 237 10.11 12.00 -6.70
C ILE A 237 10.86 10.81 -6.12
N LYS A 238 10.90 9.71 -6.88
CA LYS A 238 11.75 8.55 -6.55
C LYS A 238 13.21 8.90 -6.78
N LEU A 239 14.05 8.65 -5.78
CA LEU A 239 15.48 8.92 -5.76
C LEU A 239 16.25 7.61 -5.55
N ASN A 240 17.54 7.64 -5.89
CA ASN A 240 18.41 6.48 -5.81
C ASN A 240 18.94 6.25 -4.40
N GLY A 241 19.39 7.31 -3.72
CA GLY A 241 20.03 7.26 -2.40
C GLY A 241 21.51 6.91 -2.40
N GLY A 242 22.07 6.41 -3.51
CA GLY A 242 23.49 6.05 -3.64
C GLY A 242 24.31 6.96 -4.57
N ASP A 243 23.68 7.85 -5.35
CA ASP A 243 24.36 8.80 -6.25
C ASP A 243 23.85 10.21 -6.00
N ARG A 244 24.63 10.97 -5.22
CA ARG A 244 24.22 12.29 -4.75
C ARG A 244 24.06 13.29 -5.90
N ALA A 245 24.95 13.24 -6.88
CA ALA A 245 24.91 14.15 -8.01
C ALA A 245 23.68 13.86 -8.87
N ALA A 246 23.40 12.58 -9.12
CA ALA A 246 22.21 12.16 -9.87
C ALA A 246 20.91 12.54 -9.13
N ASP A 247 20.82 12.34 -7.82
CA ASP A 247 19.63 12.67 -7.05
C ASP A 247 19.35 14.18 -7.02
N ILE A 248 20.39 15.01 -6.80
CA ILE A 248 20.26 16.47 -6.88
C ILE A 248 19.81 16.89 -8.28
N ALA A 249 20.47 16.40 -9.33
CA ALA A 249 20.15 16.74 -10.70
C ALA A 249 18.72 16.36 -11.07
N ARG A 250 18.25 15.19 -10.61
CA ARG A 250 16.88 14.71 -10.82
C ARG A 250 15.85 15.63 -10.17
N ILE A 251 16.06 16.02 -8.91
CA ILE A 251 15.14 16.94 -8.20
C ILE A 251 15.05 18.28 -8.95
N LEU A 252 16.19 18.86 -9.32
CA LEU A 252 16.24 20.15 -10.02
C LEU A 252 15.60 20.09 -11.41
N ASN A 253 15.83 19.00 -12.16
CA ASN A 253 15.23 18.85 -13.49
C ASN A 253 13.70 18.70 -13.40
N ILE A 254 13.20 17.90 -12.45
CA ILE A 254 11.76 17.76 -12.22
C ILE A 254 11.14 19.08 -11.77
N ASP A 255 11.78 19.82 -10.85
CA ASP A 255 11.29 21.13 -10.41
C ASP A 255 11.14 22.10 -11.58
N ARG A 256 12.16 22.20 -12.45
CA ARG A 256 12.11 23.04 -13.65
C ARG A 256 10.95 22.63 -14.57
N ILE A 257 10.82 21.34 -14.88
CA ILE A 257 9.75 20.83 -15.76
C ILE A 257 8.36 21.15 -15.18
N VAL A 258 8.19 20.92 -13.87
CA VAL A 258 6.94 21.19 -13.18
C VAL A 258 6.63 22.70 -13.17
N ASP A 259 7.61 23.55 -12.87
CA ASP A 259 7.44 25.00 -12.82
C ASP A 259 7.00 25.59 -14.17
N GLU A 260 7.65 25.17 -15.27
CA GLU A 260 7.31 25.57 -16.63
C GLU A 260 5.85 25.21 -16.98
N ASN A 261 5.39 24.02 -16.60
CA ASN A 261 4.05 23.54 -16.95
C ASN A 261 2.95 24.09 -16.03
N LEU A 262 3.21 24.27 -14.73
CA LEU A 262 2.23 24.85 -13.80
C LEU A 262 2.02 26.34 -14.02
N SER A 263 3.07 27.06 -14.40
CA SER A 263 2.99 28.48 -14.78
C SER A 263 2.06 28.67 -15.98
N ALA A 264 2.19 27.81 -16.99
CA ALA A 264 1.28 27.80 -18.15
C ALA A 264 -0.18 27.50 -17.76
N ALA A 265 -0.39 26.62 -16.79
CA ALA A 265 -1.71 26.25 -16.29
C ALA A 265 -2.29 27.22 -15.23
N LYS A 266 -1.57 28.30 -14.87
CA LYS A 266 -1.92 29.24 -13.78
C LYS A 266 -2.19 28.56 -12.44
N GLN A 267 -1.60 27.40 -12.19
CA GLN A 267 -1.74 26.68 -10.93
C GLN A 267 -0.70 27.15 -9.92
N LYS A 268 -1.16 27.51 -8.72
CA LYS A 268 -0.30 28.09 -7.67
C LYS A 268 0.16 27.10 -6.62
N GLN A 269 -0.45 25.91 -6.55
CA GLN A 269 -0.12 24.90 -5.55
C GLN A 269 0.77 23.84 -6.18
N CYS A 270 1.96 23.68 -5.63
CA CYS A 270 2.88 22.61 -5.98
C CYS A 270 3.52 22.04 -4.71
N LYS A 271 3.55 20.72 -4.58
CA LYS A 271 4.24 20.04 -3.47
C LYS A 271 5.04 18.85 -3.97
N TYR A 272 6.20 18.66 -3.35
CA TYR A 272 7.06 17.51 -3.59
C TYR A 272 7.15 16.66 -2.35
N LEU A 273 7.29 15.36 -2.58
CA LEU A 273 7.82 14.41 -1.64
C LEU A 273 9.04 13.77 -2.27
N LEU A 274 10.11 13.63 -1.48
CA LEU A 274 11.30 12.89 -1.91
C LEU A 274 11.27 11.50 -1.28
N ASP A 275 11.43 10.45 -2.07
CA ASP A 275 11.44 9.07 -1.60
C ASP A 275 12.74 8.38 -2.01
N PHE A 276 13.55 8.03 -1.02
CA PHE A 276 14.83 7.35 -1.19
C PHE A 276 14.73 5.83 -1.01
N ASN A 277 13.57 5.29 -0.62
CA ASN A 277 13.33 3.86 -0.38
C ASN A 277 14.41 3.17 0.48
N GLU A 278 14.82 3.83 1.57
CA GLU A 278 15.78 3.32 2.58
C GLU A 278 17.20 3.15 2.00
N ARG A 279 17.57 3.97 1.00
CA ARG A 279 18.83 3.82 0.26
C ARG A 279 19.90 4.85 0.56
N CYS A 280 19.62 5.92 1.31
CA CYS A 280 20.70 6.83 1.69
C CYS A 280 21.67 6.11 2.62
N ASP A 281 22.97 6.22 2.32
CA ASP A 281 24.00 5.59 3.16
C ASP A 281 23.97 6.08 4.62
N ASN A 282 23.57 7.33 4.84
CA ASN A 282 23.47 7.96 6.15
C ASN A 282 22.74 9.32 6.09
N VAL A 283 22.48 9.91 7.26
CA VAL A 283 21.84 11.22 7.40
C VAL A 283 22.62 12.35 6.72
N ALA A 284 23.96 12.29 6.71
CA ALA A 284 24.78 13.34 6.10
C ALA A 284 24.58 13.41 4.58
N TYR A 285 24.36 12.27 3.92
CA TYR A 285 23.96 12.21 2.52
C TYR A 285 22.68 13.03 2.28
N LEU A 286 21.63 12.76 3.06
CA LEU A 286 20.34 13.43 2.93
C LEU A 286 20.47 14.94 3.13
N LEU A 287 21.16 15.36 4.19
CA LEU A 287 21.33 16.78 4.51
C LEU A 287 22.07 17.53 3.40
N GLU A 288 23.07 16.91 2.79
CA GLU A 288 23.79 17.52 1.68
C GLU A 288 22.92 17.64 0.42
N VAL A 289 22.12 16.62 0.07
CA VAL A 289 21.15 16.72 -1.03
C VAL A 289 20.21 17.90 -0.80
N LEU A 290 19.59 17.98 0.38
CA LEU A 290 18.65 19.04 0.73
C LEU A 290 19.29 20.43 0.70
N ARG A 291 20.51 20.57 1.22
CA ARG A 291 21.26 21.83 1.19
C ARG A 291 21.52 22.28 -0.25
N ARG A 292 21.99 21.38 -1.11
CA ARG A 292 22.30 21.69 -2.51
C ARG A 292 21.05 22.04 -3.32
N VAL A 293 19.95 21.32 -3.10
CA VAL A 293 18.66 21.66 -3.73
C VAL A 293 18.18 23.04 -3.27
N LYS A 294 18.30 23.37 -1.97
CA LYS A 294 17.94 24.68 -1.44
C LYS A 294 18.77 25.81 -2.04
N GLU A 295 20.07 25.61 -2.25
CA GLU A 295 20.98 26.58 -2.87
C GLU A 295 20.65 26.81 -4.34
N ALA A 296 20.39 25.74 -5.09
CA ALA A 296 20.17 25.81 -6.54
C ALA A 296 18.74 26.22 -6.92
N ALA A 297 17.73 25.78 -6.17
CA ALA A 297 16.32 26.05 -6.42
C ALA A 297 15.55 26.32 -5.11
N PRO A 298 15.67 27.53 -4.52
CA PRO A 298 15.02 27.85 -3.25
C PRO A 298 13.49 27.63 -3.24
N GLN A 299 12.82 27.92 -4.36
CA GLN A 299 11.37 27.69 -4.50
C GLN A 299 11.05 26.20 -4.64
N GLY A 300 11.82 25.46 -5.43
CA GLY A 300 11.71 23.99 -5.52
C GLY A 300 11.90 23.31 -4.16
N PHE A 301 12.88 23.77 -3.38
CA PHE A 301 13.08 23.31 -2.01
C PHE A 301 11.87 23.61 -1.11
N ALA A 302 11.30 24.82 -1.19
CA ALA A 302 10.11 25.18 -0.42
C ALA A 302 8.84 24.37 -0.78
N ARG A 303 8.83 23.70 -1.94
CA ARG A 303 7.77 22.76 -2.34
C ARG A 303 7.91 21.39 -1.66
N ILE A 304 9.09 21.02 -1.17
CA ILE A 304 9.31 19.73 -0.49
C ILE A 304 8.55 19.72 0.84
N GLN A 305 7.57 18.83 0.96
CA GLN A 305 6.70 18.73 2.12
C GLN A 305 7.25 17.75 3.16
N TYR A 306 7.77 16.60 2.72
CA TYR A 306 8.44 15.63 3.58
C TYR A 306 9.34 14.70 2.78
N ILE A 307 10.19 13.97 3.52
CA ILE A 307 11.09 12.94 3.00
C ILE A 307 10.54 11.59 3.46
N GLU A 308 10.34 10.69 2.51
CA GLU A 308 9.90 9.32 2.76
C GLU A 308 11.11 8.39 2.77
N GLN A 309 11.19 7.54 3.80
CA GLN A 309 12.16 6.44 3.91
C GLN A 309 13.59 6.84 3.52
N PRO A 310 14.25 7.78 4.22
CA PRO A 310 15.58 8.24 3.84
C PRO A 310 16.65 7.14 3.99
N THR A 311 16.60 6.37 5.08
CA THR A 311 17.64 5.40 5.51
C THR A 311 17.01 4.16 6.08
#